data_AF-A0A9D8G534-F1
#
_entry.id   AF-A0A9D8G534-F1
#
_cell.length_a   1.000
_cell.length_b   1.000
_cell.length_c   1.000
_cell.angle_alpha   90.00
_cell.angle_beta   90.00
_cell.angle_gamma   90.00
#
_symmetry.space_group_name_H-M   'P 1'
#
loop_
_entity.id
_entity.type
_entity.pdbx_description
1 polymer ?
#
loop_
_entity_poly.entity_id
_entity_poly.type
_entity_poly.pdbx_seq_one_letter_code
_entity_poly.pdbx_strand_id
1 'polypeptide(L)'
;MNFRVLLQILCCLTVFTLYLYHMIQKQNKINYLSLQLPKLVKDVKALEEENLRLQFQVNCFESPDHLMWLVRQQEFTHLKMPLLQEVYTLPEGLALQKEGTGGESIHQPILAVGAYSSCSPP
;
A
#
# COMPACT_ATOMS: atom_id res chain seq x y z
N MET A 1 -34.95 56.38 -18.96
CA MET A 1 -34.24 55.08 -19.09
C MET A 1 -35.24 53.96 -18.88
N ASN A 2 -35.29 52.99 -19.79
CA ASN A 2 -36.36 51.99 -19.82
C ASN A 2 -36.15 50.95 -18.72
N PHE A 3 -36.93 51.02 -17.64
CA PHE A 3 -36.88 50.10 -16.50
C PHE A 3 -36.94 48.61 -16.92
N ARG A 4 -37.67 48.30 -18.00
CA ARG A 4 -37.74 46.96 -18.58
C ARG A 4 -36.38 46.43 -19.07
N VAL A 5 -35.56 47.29 -19.68
CA VAL A 5 -34.23 46.92 -20.18
C VAL A 5 -33.26 46.69 -19.01
N LEU A 6 -33.33 47.53 -17.97
CA LEU A 6 -32.54 47.33 -16.75
C LEU A 6 -32.88 46.01 -16.06
N LEU A 7 -34.16 45.65 -15.98
CA LEU A 7 -34.61 44.38 -15.41
C LEU A 7 -34.11 43.17 -16.21
N GLN A 8 -34.11 43.26 -17.54
CA GLN A 8 -33.59 42.19 -18.42
C GLN A 8 -32.08 42.01 -18.25
N ILE A 9 -31.32 43.11 -18.20
CA ILE A 9 -29.88 43.06 -17.97
C ILE A 9 -29.58 42.45 -16.60
N LEU A 10 -30.31 42.85 -15.55
CA LEU A 10 -30.15 42.30 -14.22
C LEU A 10 -30.47 40.80 -14.16
N CYS A 11 -31.53 40.36 -14.85
CA CYS A 11 -31.87 38.94 -14.97
C CYS A 11 -30.77 38.16 -15.70
N CYS A 12 -30.24 38.68 -16.82
CA CYS A 12 -29.13 38.05 -17.53
C CYS A 12 -27.88 37.92 -16.65
N LEU A 13 -27.52 38.99 -15.93
CA LEU A 13 -26.35 38.97 -15.05
C LEU A 13 -26.52 37.96 -13.92
N THR A 14 -27.69 37.92 -13.27
CA THR A 14 -27.94 36.97 -12.17
C THR A 14 -27.91 35.52 -12.63
N VAL A 15 -28.53 35.19 -13.77
CA VAL A 15 -28.48 33.82 -14.34
C VAL A 15 -27.05 33.45 -14.72
N PHE A 16 -26.29 34.37 -15.32
CA PHE A 16 -24.90 34.14 -15.68
C PHE A 16 -24.00 33.93 -14.46
N THR A 17 -24.16 34.74 -13.41
CA THR A 17 -23.43 34.59 -12.16
C THR A 17 -23.75 33.27 -11.47
N LEU A 18 -25.03 32.87 -11.42
CA LEU A 18 -25.44 31.57 -10.85
C LEU A 18 -24.84 30.40 -11.64
N TYR A 19 -24.84 30.49 -12.96
CA TYR A 19 -24.24 29.47 -13.83
C TYR A 19 -22.73 29.34 -13.59
N LEU A 20 -22.01 30.46 -13.54
CA LEU A 20 -20.58 30.48 -13.24
C LEU A 20 -20.27 29.94 -11.84
N TYR A 21 -21.07 30.32 -10.84
CA TYR A 21 -20.91 29.83 -9.47
C TYR A 21 -21.05 28.30 -9.41
N HIS A 22 -22.05 27.73 -10.10
CA HIS A 22 -22.25 26.29 -10.18
C HIS A 22 -21.07 25.57 -10.87
N MET A 23 -20.51 26.16 -11.93
CA MET A 23 -19.34 25.63 -12.61
C MET A 23 -18.10 25.62 -11.71
N ILE A 24 -17.85 26.71 -10.97
CA ILE A 24 -16.74 26.80 -10.02
C ILE A 24 -16.88 25.75 -8.92
N GLN A 25 -18.07 25.56 -8.37
CA GLN A 25 -18.29 24.55 -7.33
C GLN A 25 -18.04 23.12 -7.84
N LYS A 26 -18.45 22.81 -9.08
CA LYS A 26 -18.15 21.52 -9.70
C LYS A 26 -16.64 21.32 -9.88
N GLN A 27 -15.92 22.37 -10.28
CA GLN A 27 -14.47 22.33 -10.45
C GLN A 27 -13.73 22.18 -9.10
N ASN A 28 -14.21 22.85 -8.05
CA ASN A 28 -13.64 22.79 -6.70
C ASN A 28 -13.73 21.38 -6.09
N LYS A 29 -14.82 20.66 -6.36
CA LYS A 29 -14.98 19.26 -5.88
C LYS A 29 -13.93 18.34 -6.50
N ILE A 30 -13.63 18.52 -7.78
CA ILE A 30 -12.60 17.74 -8.50
C ILE A 30 -11.21 18.13 -8.00
N ASN A 31 -10.95 19.44 -7.81
CA ASN A 31 -9.67 19.93 -7.28
C ASN A 31 -9.38 19.44 -5.86
N TYR A 32 -10.40 19.37 -5.00
CA TYR A 32 -10.24 18.88 -3.63
C TYR A 32 -9.78 17.41 -3.60
N LEU A 33 -10.39 16.58 -4.44
CA LEU A 33 -10.02 15.16 -4.57
C LEU A 33 -8.61 15.02 -5.16
N SER A 34 -8.27 15.82 -6.17
CA SER A 34 -6.94 15.83 -6.79
C SER A 34 -5.83 16.34 -5.87
N LEU A 35 -6.15 17.13 -4.84
CA LEU A 35 -5.18 17.57 -3.82
C LEU A 35 -4.91 16.51 -2.76
N GLN A 36 -5.89 15.66 -2.44
CA GLN A 36 -5.73 14.59 -1.46
C GLN A 36 -5.01 13.37 -2.03
N LEU A 37 -5.20 13.09 -3.32
CA LEU A 37 -4.58 11.98 -4.02
C LEU A 37 -3.03 11.97 -3.95
N PRO A 38 -2.28 13.06 -4.22
CA PRO A 38 -0.83 13.04 -4.16
C PRO A 38 -0.30 12.87 -2.73
N LYS A 39 -1.05 13.28 -1.72
CA LYS A 39 -0.66 13.03 -0.32
C LYS A 39 -0.77 11.54 0.00
N LEU A 40 -1.92 10.93 -0.32
CA LEU A 40 -2.13 9.51 -0.09
C LEU A 40 -1.14 8.63 -0.88
N VAL A 41 -0.83 9.00 -2.13
CA VAL A 41 0.16 8.29 -2.95
C VAL A 41 1.57 8.38 -2.34
N LYS A 42 1.94 9.51 -1.74
CA LYS A 42 3.23 9.63 -1.04
C LYS A 42 3.28 8.74 0.19
N ASP A 43 2.21 8.72 0.98
CA ASP A 43 2.14 7.92 2.20
C ASP A 43 2.20 6.42 1.87
N VAL A 44 1.47 5.97 0.84
CA VAL A 44 1.52 4.57 0.38
C VAL A 44 2.92 4.19 -0.13
N LYS A 45 3.57 5.05 -0.92
CA LYS A 45 4.93 4.80 -1.40
C LYS A 45 5.95 4.73 -0.26
N ALA A 46 5.83 5.60 0.73
CA ALA A 46 6.71 5.55 1.90
C ALA A 46 6.55 4.22 2.66
N LEU A 47 5.31 3.75 2.84
CA LEU A 47 5.05 2.45 3.47
C LEU A 47 5.59 1.28 2.62
N GLU A 48 5.47 1.35 1.30
CA GLU A 48 6.00 0.32 0.39
C GLU A 48 7.52 0.27 0.43
N GLU A 49 8.20 1.41 0.45
CA GLU A 49 9.65 1.51 0.62
C GLU A 49 10.10 0.98 1.98
N GLU A 50 9.38 1.29 3.06
CA GLU A 50 9.66 0.73 4.38
C GLU A 50 9.47 -0.78 4.43
N ASN A 51 8.40 -1.28 3.82
CA ASN A 51 8.14 -2.71 3.74
C ASN A 51 9.22 -3.43 2.93
N LEU A 52 9.62 -2.88 1.78
CA LEU A 52 10.71 -3.41 0.97
C LEU A 52 12.03 -3.41 1.76
N ARG A 53 12.34 -2.32 2.47
CA ARG A 53 13.53 -2.24 3.34
C ARG A 53 13.50 -3.30 4.45
N LEU A 54 12.36 -3.47 5.11
CA LEU A 54 12.19 -4.46 6.17
C LEU A 54 12.31 -5.88 5.61
N GLN A 55 11.66 -6.18 4.48
CA GLN A 55 11.79 -7.46 3.80
C GLN A 55 13.23 -7.74 3.40
N PHE A 56 13.96 -6.74 2.90
CA PHE A 56 15.38 -6.88 2.60
C PHE A 56 16.20 -7.20 3.85
N GLN A 57 15.95 -6.52 4.96
CA GLN A 57 16.62 -6.79 6.23
C GLN A 57 16.32 -8.21 6.73
N VAL A 58 15.04 -8.61 6.73
CA VAL A 58 14.61 -9.96 7.08
C VAL A 58 15.32 -10.98 6.19
N ASN A 59 15.33 -10.77 4.87
CA ASN A 59 15.98 -11.68 3.93
C ASN A 59 17.49 -11.78 4.14
N CYS A 60 18.19 -10.69 4.48
CA CYS A 60 19.62 -10.79 4.80
C CYS A 60 19.85 -11.47 6.17
N PHE A 61 18.99 -11.22 7.18
CA PHE A 61 19.07 -11.91 8.48
C PHE A 61 18.79 -13.41 8.35
N GLU A 62 17.80 -13.77 7.54
CA GLU A 62 17.37 -15.14 7.24
C GLU A 62 18.18 -15.77 6.09
N SER A 63 19.22 -15.07 5.59
CA SER A 63 20.09 -15.67 4.59
C SER A 63 20.83 -16.86 5.19
N PRO A 64 20.87 -18.01 4.50
CA PRO A 64 21.43 -19.25 5.04
C PRO A 64 22.91 -19.09 5.41
N ASP A 65 23.65 -18.26 4.68
CA ASP A 65 25.05 -17.95 4.96
C ASP A 65 25.20 -17.18 6.28
N HIS A 66 24.32 -16.20 6.54
CA HIS A 66 24.33 -15.43 7.77
C HIS A 66 23.91 -16.26 8.99
N LEU A 67 22.87 -17.08 8.84
CA LEU A 67 22.46 -18.05 9.86
C LEU A 67 23.58 -19.06 10.18
N MET A 68 24.28 -19.55 9.16
CA MET A 68 25.38 -20.49 9.35
C MET A 68 26.60 -19.84 10.01
N TRP A 69 26.82 -18.54 9.79
CA TRP A 69 27.82 -17.76 10.51
C TRP A 69 27.44 -17.54 11.98
N LEU A 70 26.17 -17.22 12.29
CA LEU A 70 25.68 -17.06 13.67
C LEU A 70 25.83 -18.35 14.49
N VAL A 71 25.55 -19.51 13.91
CA VAL A 71 25.74 -20.82 14.56
C VAL A 71 27.19 -21.06 15.00
N ARG A 72 28.17 -20.44 14.34
CA ARG A 72 29.60 -20.58 14.69
C ARG A 72 30.02 -19.68 15.85
N GLN A 73 29.20 -18.69 16.23
CA GLN A 73 29.50 -17.85 17.38
C GLN A 73 29.14 -18.55 18.68
N GLN A 74 30.03 -18.48 19.69
CA GLN A 74 29.83 -19.17 20.96
C GLN A 74 28.55 -18.73 21.70
N GLU A 75 28.09 -17.51 21.46
CA GLU A 75 26.88 -16.95 22.08
C GLU A 75 25.59 -17.70 21.68
N PHE A 76 25.57 -18.33 20.50
CA PHE A 76 24.42 -19.06 19.97
C PHE A 76 24.56 -20.58 20.04
N THR A 77 25.58 -21.10 20.73
CA THR A 77 25.84 -22.57 20.88
C THR A 77 24.67 -23.32 21.54
N HIS A 78 23.82 -22.61 22.28
CA HIS A 78 22.64 -23.18 22.94
C HIS A 78 21.46 -23.44 21.98
N LEU A 79 21.48 -22.87 20.76
CA LEU A 79 20.50 -23.15 19.72
C LEU A 79 20.84 -24.47 19.04
N LYS A 80 20.00 -25.48 19.24
CA LYS A 80 20.10 -26.77 18.53
C LYS A 80 19.48 -26.63 17.15
N MET A 81 20.17 -27.18 16.15
CA MET A 81 19.62 -27.32 14.80
C MET A 81 18.50 -28.37 14.86
N PRO A 82 17.25 -28.02 14.51
CA PRO A 82 16.13 -28.95 14.62
C PRO A 82 16.34 -30.12 13.66
N LEU A 83 16.06 -31.33 14.14
CA LEU A 83 16.03 -32.51 13.28
C LEU A 83 14.76 -32.45 12.41
N LEU A 84 14.79 -33.03 11.20
CA LEU A 84 13.64 -33.02 10.27
C LEU A 84 12.32 -33.53 10.88
N GLN A 85 12.40 -34.31 11.95
CA GLN A 85 11.25 -34.86 12.67
C GLN A 85 10.60 -33.86 13.64
N GLU A 86 11.27 -32.76 13.97
CA GLU A 86 10.82 -31.71 14.90
C GLU A 86 10.21 -30.50 14.18
N VAL A 87 10.31 -30.47 12.84
CA VAL A 87 9.80 -29.38 12.00
C VAL A 87 8.36 -29.66 11.61
N TYR A 88 7.41 -28.91 12.19
CA TYR A 88 6.01 -28.92 11.78
C TYR A 88 5.78 -27.89 10.69
N THR A 89 5.56 -28.34 9.45
CA THR A 89 5.15 -27.46 8.35
C THR A 89 3.63 -27.31 8.33
N LEU A 90 3.13 -26.09 8.56
CA LEU A 90 1.72 -25.80 8.34
C LEU A 90 1.50 -25.54 6.84
N PRO A 91 0.57 -26.24 6.18
CA PRO A 91 0.17 -25.89 4.83
C PRO A 91 -0.52 -24.52 4.83
N GLU A 92 0.00 -23.60 4.03
CA GLU A 92 -0.58 -22.27 3.86
C GLU A 92 -2.02 -22.41 3.34
N GLY A 93 -2.99 -22.01 4.16
CA GLY A 93 -4.42 -22.14 3.87
C GLY A 93 -5.30 -22.47 5.08
N LEU A 94 -4.74 -23.05 6.16
CA LEU A 94 -5.52 -23.40 7.36
C LEU A 94 -5.59 -22.29 8.43
N ALA A 95 -4.70 -21.31 8.40
CA ALA A 95 -4.65 -20.26 9.42
C ALA A 95 -5.70 -19.14 9.25
N LEU A 96 -6.40 -19.07 8.11
CA LEU A 96 -7.40 -18.02 7.81
C LEU A 96 -8.84 -18.54 7.77
N GLN A 97 -9.11 -19.79 8.13
CA GLN A 97 -10.44 -20.37 8.07
C GLN A 97 -11.07 -20.54 9.46
N LYS A 98 -11.07 -19.46 10.27
CA LYS A 98 -11.95 -19.34 11.43
C LYS A 98 -12.36 -17.89 11.68
N GLU A 99 -13.18 -17.37 10.76
CA GLU A 99 -14.43 -16.65 10.97
C GLU A 99 -14.73 -15.80 9.73
N GLY A 100 -15.89 -16.01 9.13
CA GLY A 100 -16.35 -15.23 7.98
C GLY A 100 -16.89 -16.09 6.83
N THR A 101 -18.17 -16.38 6.90
CA THR A 101 -18.97 -16.94 5.82
C THR A 101 -18.88 -16.13 4.53
N GLY A 102 -18.59 -16.82 3.41
CA GLY A 102 -19.17 -16.53 2.10
C GLY A 102 -18.36 -15.63 1.14
N GLY A 103 -17.93 -16.22 0.02
CA GLY A 103 -17.87 -15.51 -1.27
C GLY A 103 -16.51 -15.34 -1.93
N GLU A 104 -16.22 -16.24 -2.86
CA GLU A 104 -15.72 -15.95 -4.22
C GLU A 104 -14.26 -15.45 -4.43
N SER A 105 -13.39 -16.43 -4.66
CA SER A 105 -12.33 -16.52 -5.71
C SER A 105 -11.96 -15.25 -6.50
N ILE A 106 -10.74 -14.76 -6.32
CA ILE A 106 -9.87 -14.31 -7.43
C ILE A 106 -8.47 -14.88 -7.23
N HIS A 107 -8.09 -15.80 -8.11
CA HIS A 107 -6.72 -16.26 -8.33
C HIS A 107 -5.77 -15.10 -8.64
N GLN A 108 -4.69 -14.95 -7.87
CA GLN A 108 -3.35 -14.66 -8.39
C GLN A 108 -2.31 -15.28 -7.44
N PRO A 109 -1.49 -16.27 -7.87
CA PRO A 109 -0.30 -16.64 -7.12
C PRO A 109 0.73 -15.52 -7.31
N ILE A 110 0.97 -14.73 -6.25
CA ILE A 110 2.16 -13.89 -6.18
C ILE A 110 3.33 -14.86 -6.06
N LEU A 111 3.95 -15.10 -7.21
CA LEU A 111 5.16 -15.87 -7.37
C LEU A 111 6.23 -15.18 -6.52
N ALA A 112 6.49 -15.71 -5.32
CA ALA A 112 7.69 -15.39 -4.57
C ALA A 112 8.87 -15.96 -5.35
N VAL A 113 9.32 -15.20 -6.36
CA VAL A 113 10.60 -15.40 -7.02
C VAL A 113 11.63 -15.07 -5.96
N GLY A 114 12.08 -16.08 -5.22
CA GLY A 114 13.28 -16.04 -4.41
C GLY A 114 14.47 -15.81 -5.33
N ALA A 115 14.68 -14.57 -5.74
CA ALA A 115 15.93 -14.11 -6.29
C ALA A 115 16.91 -14.06 -5.11
N TYR A 116 17.76 -15.07 -5.02
CA TYR A 116 18.96 -15.08 -4.19
C TYR A 116 19.91 -13.99 -4.72
N SER A 117 19.63 -12.73 -4.42
CA SER A 117 20.61 -11.66 -4.57
C SER A 117 21.54 -11.76 -3.38
N SER A 118 22.77 -12.22 -3.63
CA SER A 118 23.85 -12.26 -2.66
C SER A 118 23.95 -10.92 -1.92
N CYS A 119 23.62 -10.89 -0.63
CA CYS A 119 23.90 -9.74 0.23
C CYS A 119 25.43 -9.64 0.38
N SER A 120 26.12 -8.90 -0.50
CA SER A 120 27.51 -8.50 -0.28
C SER A 120 27.51 -7.33 0.72
N PRO A 121 28.16 -7.46 1.89
CA PRO A 121 28.34 -6.34 2.80
C PRO A 121 29.37 -5.33 2.25
N PRO A 122 29.27 -4.04 2.61
CA PRO A 122 30.32 -3.04 2.39
C PRO A 122 31.56 -3.26 3.28
#